data_AF-A0A1I7VIT5-F1
#
_entry.id   AF-A0A1I7VIT5-F1
#
_cell.length_a   1.000
_cell.length_b   1.000
_cell.length_c   1.000
_cell.angle_alpha   90.00
_cell.angle_beta   90.00
_cell.angle_gamma   90.00
#
_symmetry.space_group_name_H-M   'P 1'
#
loop_
_entity.id
_entity.type
_entity.pdbx_description
1 polymer ?
#
loop_
_entity_poly.entity_id
_entity_poly.type
_entity_poly.pdbx_seq_one_letter_code
_entity_poly.pdbx_strand_id
1 'polypeptide(L)'
;MSGNYPTLAAEMLLQRNDVIARREIGQLLVAPYKTNGITLKTIEFSGGLKGKFEIERINAELELVSHYHDTINLISYQQEDDSIWDEITKEGQQLANQLVKELDQVKDSIQEKLKNIVNHWN
;
A
#
# COMPACT_ATOMS: atom_id res chain seq x y z
N MET A 1 -40.75 -25.45 -15.58
CA MET A 1 -39.90 -26.65 -15.47
C MET A 1 -38.44 -26.27 -15.16
N SER A 2 -38.18 -25.50 -14.09
CA SER A 2 -36.81 -25.08 -13.72
C SER A 2 -36.29 -25.95 -12.59
N GLY A 3 -35.98 -27.20 -12.91
CA GLY A 3 -35.51 -28.20 -11.96
C GLY A 3 -34.07 -28.62 -12.27
N ASN A 4 -33.15 -28.22 -11.41
CA ASN A 4 -31.91 -28.94 -11.05
C ASN A 4 -30.95 -29.38 -12.18
N TYR A 5 -30.26 -28.42 -12.82
CA TYR A 5 -28.97 -28.72 -13.46
C TYR A 5 -27.83 -27.89 -12.83
N PRO A 6 -27.56 -28.09 -11.52
CA PRO A 6 -26.51 -27.35 -10.82
C PRO A 6 -25.15 -27.50 -11.50
N THR A 7 -24.80 -28.70 -11.97
CA THR A 7 -23.57 -28.95 -12.72
C THR A 7 -23.52 -28.12 -14.00
N LEU A 8 -24.58 -28.10 -14.81
CA LEU A 8 -24.62 -27.29 -16.04
C LEU A 8 -24.46 -25.80 -15.73
N ALA A 9 -25.11 -25.29 -14.68
CA ALA A 9 -24.97 -23.91 -14.26
C ALA A 9 -23.51 -23.59 -13.86
N ALA A 10 -22.87 -24.48 -13.09
CA ALA A 10 -21.47 -24.33 -12.71
C ALA A 10 -20.54 -24.40 -13.93
N GLU A 11 -20.77 -25.33 -14.87
CA GLU A 11 -20.01 -25.41 -16.13
C GLU A 11 -20.13 -24.13 -16.95
N MET A 12 -21.32 -23.53 -17.00
CA MET A 12 -21.54 -22.29 -17.76
C MET A 12 -20.88 -21.07 -17.11
N LEU A 13 -21.00 -20.95 -15.78
CA LEU A 13 -20.42 -19.83 -15.02
C LEU A 13 -18.90 -19.90 -14.97
N LEU A 14 -18.34 -21.09 -14.81
CA LEU A 14 -16.90 -21.32 -14.70
C LEU A 14 -16.22 -21.58 -16.06
N GLN A 15 -17.02 -21.73 -17.13
CA GLN A 15 -16.57 -22.03 -18.50
C GLN A 15 -15.62 -23.23 -18.61
N ARG A 16 -15.82 -24.24 -17.74
CA ARG A 16 -15.03 -25.47 -17.68
C ARG A 16 -15.94 -26.67 -17.44
N ASN A 17 -15.54 -27.85 -17.90
CA ASN A 17 -16.35 -29.07 -17.88
C ASN A 17 -15.89 -30.12 -16.85
N ASP A 18 -14.85 -29.83 -16.07
CA ASP A 18 -14.28 -30.70 -15.05
C ASP A 18 -14.77 -30.35 -13.63
N VAL A 19 -16.06 -30.00 -13.54
CA VAL A 19 -16.74 -29.68 -12.27
C VAL A 19 -18.03 -30.46 -12.15
N ILE A 20 -18.40 -30.79 -10.91
CA ILE A 20 -19.72 -31.27 -10.56
C ILE A 20 -20.30 -30.31 -9.53
N ALA A 21 -21.59 -30.02 -9.62
CA ALA A 21 -22.23 -29.17 -8.64
C ALA A 21 -23.53 -29.76 -8.13
N ARG A 22 -23.84 -29.44 -6.88
CA ARG A 22 -25.11 -29.79 -6.23
C ARG A 22 -25.68 -28.56 -5.56
N ARG A 23 -27.01 -28.45 -5.54
CA ARG A 23 -27.71 -27.40 -4.82
C ARG A 23 -28.09 -27.91 -3.43
N GLU A 24 -27.66 -27.21 -2.39
CA GLU A 24 -28.09 -27.42 -1.01
C GLU A 24 -28.68 -26.11 -0.50
N ILE A 25 -29.92 -26.12 0.00
CA ILE A 25 -30.66 -25.00 0.61
C ILE A 25 -30.02 -23.60 0.38
N GLY A 26 -30.29 -23.00 -0.77
CA GLY A 26 -29.84 -21.65 -1.11
C GLY A 26 -28.39 -21.51 -1.60
N GLN A 27 -27.58 -22.57 -1.49
CA GLN A 27 -26.17 -22.62 -1.87
C GLN A 27 -25.92 -23.58 -3.03
N LEU A 28 -24.90 -23.27 -3.83
CA LEU A 28 -24.38 -24.13 -4.90
C LEU A 28 -23.00 -24.64 -4.47
N LEU A 29 -22.90 -25.92 -4.18
CA LEU A 29 -21.63 -26.58 -3.86
C LEU A 29 -21.02 -27.09 -5.15
N VAL A 30 -19.77 -26.74 -5.42
CA VAL A 30 -19.04 -27.12 -6.64
C VAL A 30 -17.77 -27.87 -6.25
N ALA A 31 -17.49 -28.99 -6.90
CA ALA A 31 -16.29 -29.79 -6.69
C ALA A 31 -15.64 -30.15 -8.03
N PRO A 32 -14.31 -30.34 -8.09
CA PRO A 32 -13.65 -30.82 -9.29
C PRO A 32 -14.11 -32.25 -9.62
N TYR A 33 -14.29 -32.54 -10.91
CA TYR A 33 -14.69 -33.83 -11.43
C TYR A 33 -13.70 -34.29 -12.51
N LYS A 34 -13.19 -35.52 -12.39
CA LYS A 34 -12.24 -36.06 -13.36
C LYS A 34 -12.91 -36.22 -14.72
N THR A 35 -12.40 -35.50 -15.71
CA THR A 35 -12.77 -35.66 -17.12
C THR A 35 -11.57 -36.13 -17.92
N ASN A 36 -11.83 -36.81 -19.04
CA ASN A 36 -10.78 -37.31 -19.93
C ASN A 36 -10.11 -36.20 -20.77
N GLY A 37 -10.43 -34.93 -20.50
CA GLY A 37 -9.88 -33.75 -21.17
C GLY A 37 -10.64 -32.49 -20.76
N ILE A 38 -9.92 -31.39 -20.56
CA ILE A 38 -10.52 -30.08 -20.32
C ILE A 38 -11.02 -29.55 -21.66
N THR A 39 -12.33 -29.45 -21.83
CA THR A 39 -12.92 -28.74 -22.97
C THR A 39 -13.33 -27.36 -22.46
N LEU A 40 -12.52 -26.36 -22.77
CA LEU A 40 -12.89 -24.96 -22.53
C LEU A 40 -14.06 -24.62 -23.45
N LYS A 41 -15.25 -24.47 -22.86
CA LYS A 41 -16.42 -23.95 -23.57
C LYS A 41 -16.45 -22.46 -23.37
N THR A 42 -16.00 -21.70 -24.36
CA THR A 42 -16.22 -20.25 -24.38
C THR A 42 -17.70 -20.00 -24.61
N ILE A 43 -18.40 -19.53 -23.58
CA ILE A 43 -19.80 -19.12 -23.69
C ILE A 43 -19.82 -17.61 -23.85
N GLU A 44 -20.28 -17.15 -25.01
CA GLU A 44 -20.56 -15.72 -25.21
C GLU A 44 -21.88 -15.35 -24.54
N PHE A 45 -21.80 -14.55 -23.49
CA PHE A 45 -22.98 -13.90 -22.93
C PHE A 45 -23.33 -12.68 -23.79
N SER A 46 -24.54 -12.67 -24.37
CA SER A 46 -25.05 -11.55 -25.16
C SER A 46 -25.87 -10.57 -24.32
N GLY A 47 -25.89 -9.30 -24.73
CA GLY A 47 -26.77 -8.28 -24.15
C GLY A 47 -26.51 -7.92 -22.68
N GLY A 48 -27.59 -7.75 -21.91
CA GLY A 48 -27.56 -7.22 -20.54
C GLY A 48 -26.86 -8.10 -19.49
N LEU A 49 -26.70 -9.41 -19.76
CA LEU A 49 -25.95 -10.32 -18.88
C LEU A 49 -24.46 -9.94 -18.82
N LYS A 50 -23.84 -9.66 -19.98
CA LYS A 50 -22.46 -9.17 -20.04
C LYS A 50 -22.33 -7.85 -19.28
N GLY A 51 -23.26 -6.92 -19.48
CA GLY A 51 -23.27 -5.64 -18.76
C GLY A 51 -23.29 -5.82 -17.24
N LYS A 52 -24.11 -6.76 -16.72
CA LYS A 52 -24.17 -7.02 -15.28
C LYS A 52 -22.87 -7.60 -14.72
N PHE A 53 -22.24 -8.55 -15.41
CA PHE A 53 -20.94 -9.10 -14.98
C PHE A 53 -19.83 -8.06 -15.00
N GLU A 54 -19.80 -7.17 -16.00
CA GLU A 54 -18.83 -6.07 -16.06
C GLU A 54 -19.01 -5.09 -14.89
N ILE A 55 -20.27 -4.76 -14.53
CA ILE A 55 -20.57 -3.91 -13.37
C ILE A 55 -20.12 -4.57 -12.06
N GLU A 56 -20.44 -5.85 -11.85
CA GLU A 56 -19.99 -6.59 -10.65
C GLU A 56 -18.46 -6.68 -10.58
N ARG A 57 -17.78 -6.89 -11.71
CA ARG A 57 -16.31 -6.87 -11.76
C ARG A 57 -15.76 -5.52 -11.33
N ILE A 58 -16.28 -4.42 -11.89
CA ILE A 58 -15.85 -3.06 -11.54
C ILE A 58 -16.07 -2.78 -10.04
N ASN A 59 -17.22 -3.19 -9.48
CA ASN A 59 -17.51 -3.02 -8.06
C ASN A 59 -16.53 -3.79 -7.17
N ALA A 60 -16.23 -5.05 -7.51
CA ALA A 60 -15.28 -5.87 -6.74
C ALA A 60 -13.85 -5.32 -6.82
N GLU A 61 -13.43 -4.82 -7.98
CA GLU A 61 -12.13 -4.15 -8.14
C GLU A 61 -12.06 -2.86 -7.32
N LEU A 62 -13.13 -2.05 -7.30
CA LEU A 62 -13.21 -0.84 -6.47
C LEU A 62 -13.17 -1.15 -4.97
N GLU A 63 -13.88 -2.18 -4.52
CA GLU A 63 -13.87 -2.62 -3.12
C GLU A 63 -12.46 -3.05 -2.69
N LEU A 64 -11.75 -3.81 -3.53
CA LEU A 64 -10.35 -4.18 -3.29
C LEU A 64 -9.45 -2.94 -3.21
N VAL A 65 -9.57 -2.01 -4.15
CA VAL A 65 -8.78 -0.76 -4.15
C VAL A 65 -9.03 0.07 -2.89
N SER A 66 -10.28 0.18 -2.44
CA SER A 66 -10.64 0.85 -1.18
C SER A 66 -9.95 0.20 0.00
N HIS A 67 -10.03 -1.13 0.11
CA HIS A 67 -9.40 -1.88 1.19
C HIS A 67 -7.87 -1.71 1.21
N TYR A 68 -7.21 -1.70 0.05
CA TYR A 68 -5.78 -1.42 -0.04
C TYR A 68 -5.46 0.00 0.38
N HIS A 69 -6.28 0.99 0.02
CA HIS A 69 -6.04 2.37 0.43
C HIS A 69 -6.14 2.53 1.95
N ASP A 70 -7.13 1.91 2.58
CA ASP A 70 -7.29 1.91 4.03
C ASP A 70 -6.10 1.25 4.74
N THR A 71 -5.58 0.16 4.16
CA THR A 71 -4.40 -0.54 4.69
C THR A 71 -3.13 0.29 4.55
N ILE A 72 -2.92 0.96 3.41
CA ILE A 72 -1.77 1.84 3.17
C ILE A 72 -1.80 3.05 4.10
N ASN A 73 -2.97 3.66 4.29
CA ASN A 73 -3.13 4.77 5.22
C ASN A 73 -2.84 4.33 6.68
N LEU A 74 -3.25 3.11 7.07
CA LEU A 74 -2.94 2.57 8.40
C LEU A 74 -1.44 2.39 8.63
N ILE A 75 -0.70 1.96 7.60
CA ILE A 75 0.77 1.82 7.67
C ILE A 75 1.45 3.19 7.77
N SER A 76 0.96 4.22 7.06
CA SER A 76 1.54 5.57 7.15
C SER A 76 1.34 6.22 8.53
N TYR A 77 0.23 5.96 9.23
CA TYR A 77 0.01 6.48 10.59
C TYR A 77 0.87 5.78 11.65
N GLN A 78 1.45 4.62 11.36
CA GLN A 78 2.36 3.92 12.28
C GLN A 78 3.83 4.32 12.07
N GLN A 79 4.14 5.10 11.03
CA GLN A 79 5.49 5.43 10.62
C GLN A 79 5.79 6.94 10.72
N GLU A 80 5.17 7.65 11.67
CA GLU A 80 5.74 8.90 12.20
C GLU A 80 6.81 8.51 13.22
N ASP A 81 7.96 8.06 12.72
CA ASP A 81 9.16 7.87 13.52
C ASP A 81 9.86 9.24 13.64
N ASP A 82 9.55 9.97 14.71
CA ASP A 82 10.13 11.28 15.02
C ASP A 82 11.65 11.23 15.28
N SER A 83 12.28 10.05 15.26
CA SER A 83 13.72 9.87 15.47
C SER A 83 14.59 10.71 14.54
N ILE A 84 14.15 10.93 13.29
CA ILE A 84 14.87 11.78 12.32
C ILE A 84 14.85 13.25 12.78
N TRP A 85 13.72 13.73 13.30
CA TRP A 85 13.61 15.11 13.78
C TRP A 85 14.38 15.33 15.08
N ASP A 86 14.44 14.33 15.95
CA ASP A 86 15.26 14.35 17.16
C ASP A 86 16.76 14.39 16.84
N GLU A 87 17.20 13.60 15.86
CA GLU A 87 18.60 13.60 15.39
C GLU A 87 18.99 14.95 14.78
N ILE A 88 18.17 15.50 13.88
CA ILE A 88 18.37 16.83 13.27
C ILE A 88 18.47 17.91 14.34
N THR A 89 17.59 17.88 15.34
CA THR A 89 17.58 18.86 16.43
C THR A 89 18.86 18.79 17.27
N LYS A 90 19.30 17.57 17.59
CA LYS A 90 20.51 17.34 18.38
C LYS A 90 21.77 17.79 17.64
N GLU A 91 21.92 17.40 16.38
CA GLU A 91 23.07 17.79 15.56
C GLU A 91 23.10 19.30 15.31
N GLY A 92 21.94 19.90 15.02
CA GLY A 92 21.79 21.34 14.86
C GLY A 92 22.23 22.12 16.11
N GLN A 93 21.84 21.66 17.30
CA GLN A 93 22.26 22.28 18.56
C GLN A 93 23.76 22.14 18.81
N GLN A 94 24.35 20.99 18.48
CA GLN A 94 25.80 20.77 18.61
C GLN A 94 26.58 21.71 17.69
N LEU A 95 26.15 21.85 16.44
CA LEU A 95 26.76 22.76 15.47
C LEU A 95 26.65 24.23 15.90
N ALA A 96 25.49 24.65 16.40
CA ALA A 96 25.31 26.00 16.94
C ALA A 96 26.25 26.28 18.12
N ASN A 97 26.37 25.34 19.05
CA ASN A 97 27.27 25.47 20.21
C ASN A 97 28.74 25.54 19.78
N GLN A 98 29.14 24.77 18.77
CA GLN A 98 30.50 24.82 18.22
C GLN A 98 30.80 26.18 17.59
N LEU A 99 29.89 26.72 16.77
CA LEU A 99 30.06 28.02 16.12
C LEU A 99 30.18 29.15 17.15
N VAL A 100 29.36 29.14 18.20
CA VAL A 100 29.45 30.13 19.29
C VAL A 100 30.84 30.09 19.93
N LYS A 101 31.33 28.89 20.25
CA LYS A 101 32.65 28.71 20.87
C LYS A 101 33.79 29.21 19.95
N GLU A 102 33.73 28.91 18.66
CA GLU A 102 34.74 29.37 17.70
C GLU A 102 34.71 30.90 17.54
N LEU A 103 33.53 31.51 17.49
CA LEU A 103 33.39 32.97 17.42
C LEU A 103 33.93 33.67 18.67
N ASP A 104 33.66 33.12 19.85
CA ASP A 104 34.21 33.65 21.11
C ASP A 104 35.75 33.57 21.13
N GLN A 105 36.33 32.46 20.66
CA GLN A 105 37.79 32.33 20.54
C GLN A 105 38.40 33.36 19.56
N VAL A 106 37.75 33.59 18.41
CA VAL A 106 38.20 34.59 17.44
C VAL A 106 38.13 35.99 18.05
N LYS A 107 37.03 36.30 18.76
CA LYS A 107 36.85 37.58 19.45
C LYS A 107 37.96 37.80 20.48
N ASP A 108 38.24 36.82 21.33
CA ASP A 108 39.28 36.92 22.36
C ASP A 108 40.66 37.12 21.73
N SER A 109 40.97 36.39 20.65
CA SER A 109 42.23 36.54 19.91
C SER A 109 42.42 37.94 19.32
N ILE A 110 41.36 38.52 18.76
CA ILE A 110 41.37 39.90 18.23
C ILE A 110 41.60 40.90 19.37
N GLN A 111 40.88 40.74 20.49
CA GLN A 111 41.02 41.64 21.65
C GLN A 111 42.44 41.62 22.23
N GLU A 112 43.05 40.43 22.35
CA GLU A 112 44.42 40.29 22.84
C GLU A 112 45.43 40.95 21.89
N LYS A 113 45.31 40.73 20.59
CA LYS A 113 46.16 41.38 19.58
C LYS A 113 46.06 42.90 19.63
N LEU A 114 44.85 43.44 19.73
CA LEU A 114 44.63 44.88 19.85
C LEU A 114 45.26 45.44 21.14
N LYS A 115 45.09 44.76 22.27
CA LYS A 115 45.70 45.15 23.55
C LYS A 115 47.23 45.16 23.48
N ASN A 116 47.82 44.15 22.84
CA ASN A 116 49.27 44.07 22.66
C ASN A 116 49.80 45.21 21.77
N ILE A 117 49.09 45.56 20.69
CA ILE A 117 49.46 46.71 19.85
C ILE A 117 49.42 48.01 20.66
N VAL A 118 48.34 48.27 21.40
CA VAL A 118 48.20 49.48 22.23
C VAL A 118 49.32 49.57 23.28
N ASN A 119 49.65 48.46 23.94
CA ASN A 119 50.73 48.42 24.94
C ASN A 119 52.13 48.60 24.34
N HIS A 120 52.35 48.28 23.06
CA HIS A 120 53.65 48.46 22.39
C HIS A 120 53.89 49.91 21.91
N TRP A 121 52.83 50.73 21.89
CA TRP A 121 52.84 52.11 21.40
C TRP A 121 52.81 53.16 22.52
N ASN A 122 52.59 52.72 23.77
CA ASN A 122 52.74 53.53 25.00
C ASN A 122 54.11 53.27 25.64
#